data_AF-A0A399ENH1-F1
#
_entry.id   AF-A0A399ENH1-F1
#
_cell.length_a   1.000
_cell.length_b   1.000
_cell.length_c   1.000
_cell.angle_alpha   90.00
_cell.angle_beta   90.00
_cell.angle_gamma   90.00
#
_symmetry.space_group_name_H-M   'P 1'
#
loop_
_entity.id
_entity.type
_entity.pdbx_description
1 polymer ?
#
loop_
_entity_poly.entity_id
_entity_poly.type
_entity_poly.pdbx_seq_one_letter_code
_entity_poly.pdbx_strand_id
1 'polypeptide(L)'
;MKSRVTITLDPEVVRKAKAVARARRTNLSALVEDLLRQTAEHAAPPHPRFSRKWAGKLELRESDGRDQLLEALKQRYGLGSE
;
A
#
# COMPACT_ATOMS: atom_id res chain seq x y z
N MET A 1 14.27 17.29 3.71
CA MET A 1 13.57 18.27 4.58
C MET A 1 12.68 17.51 5.54
N LYS A 2 12.55 17.93 6.81
CA LYS A 2 11.68 17.26 7.78
C LYS A 2 10.33 17.97 7.86
N SER A 3 9.23 17.20 7.82
CA SER A 3 7.88 17.73 8.04
C SER A 3 7.54 17.70 9.52
N ARG A 4 6.98 18.80 10.05
CA ARG A 4 6.51 18.86 11.43
C ARG A 4 5.12 18.23 11.53
N VAL A 5 4.98 17.25 12.41
CA VAL A 5 3.69 16.60 12.72
C VAL A 5 3.44 16.75 14.23
N THR A 6 2.21 17.12 14.59
CA THR A 6 1.75 17.16 15.99
C THR A 6 0.80 15.98 16.20
N ILE A 7 1.08 15.15 17.21
CA ILE A 7 0.24 14.01 17.59
C ILE A 7 -0.12 14.12 19.07
N THR A 8 -1.33 13.70 19.42
CA THR A 8 -1.77 13.58 20.81
C THR A 8 -1.48 12.15 21.27
N LEU A 9 -0.79 12.02 22.41
CA LEU A 9 -0.41 10.74 23.00
C LEU A 9 -0.75 10.74 24.48
N ASP A 10 -0.95 9.55 25.01
CA ASP A 10 -1.07 9.34 26.45
C ASP A 10 0.18 9.88 27.18
N PRO A 11 0.02 10.69 28.25
CA PRO A 11 1.14 11.25 29.01
C PRO A 11 2.13 10.21 29.55
N GLU A 12 1.64 9.04 30.00
CA GLU A 12 2.46 7.95 30.50
C GLU A 12 3.29 7.30 29.38
N VAL A 13 2.72 7.21 28.18
CA VAL A 13 3.44 6.76 26.98
C VAL A 13 4.55 7.75 26.62
N VAL A 14 4.29 9.06 26.68
CA VAL A 14 5.31 10.09 26.42
C VAL A 14 6.47 9.98 27.40
N ARG A 15 6.18 9.78 28.69
CA ARG A 15 7.20 9.62 29.73
C ARG A 15 8.10 8.41 29.46
N LYS A 16 7.50 7.25 29.17
CA LYS A 16 8.23 6.02 28.84
C LYS A 16 9.05 6.18 27.55
N ALA A 17 8.48 6.77 26.51
CA ALA A 17 9.16 6.97 25.24
C ALA A 17 10.39 7.90 25.38
N LYS A 18 10.29 8.97 26.17
CA LYS A 18 11.45 9.84 26.48
C LYS A 18 12.56 9.09 27.24
N ALA A 19 12.20 8.25 28.20
CA ALA A 19 13.18 7.44 28.93
C ALA A 19 13.92 6.47 28.00
N VAL A 20 13.19 5.80 27.11
CA VAL A 20 13.76 4.91 26.08
C VAL A 20 14.67 5.67 25.12
N ALA A 21 14.23 6.83 24.61
CA ALA A 21 15.03 7.67 23.74
C ALA A 21 16.35 8.08 24.42
N ARG A 22 16.29 8.49 25.69
CA ARG A 22 17.49 8.86 26.47
C ARG A 22 18.44 7.67 26.68
N ALA A 23 17.91 6.49 27.00
CA ALA A 23 18.71 5.27 27.14
C ALA A 23 19.43 4.91 25.83
N ARG A 24 18.78 5.16 24.68
CA ARG A 24 19.34 4.98 23.33
C ARG A 24 20.20 6.16 22.85
N ARG A 25 20.51 7.14 23.71
CA ARG A 25 21.25 8.37 23.37
C ARG A 25 20.67 9.13 22.17
N THR A 26 19.34 9.12 22.03
CA THR A 26 18.61 9.79 20.96
C THR A 26 17.47 10.66 21.52
N ASN A 27 16.75 11.36 20.65
CA ASN A 27 15.56 12.14 21.02
C ASN A 27 14.27 11.43 20.62
N LEU A 28 13.13 11.90 21.14
CA LEU A 28 11.83 11.28 20.89
C LEU A 28 11.45 11.27 19.41
N SER A 29 11.76 12.34 18.67
CA SER A 29 11.46 12.43 17.24
C SER A 29 12.24 11.37 16.44
N ALA A 30 13.52 11.18 16.76
CA ALA A 30 14.37 10.20 16.13
C ALA A 30 13.96 8.76 16.50
N LEU A 31 13.57 8.52 17.76
CA LEU A 31 13.02 7.23 18.18
C LEU A 31 11.75 6.87 17.39
N VAL A 32 10.82 7.82 17.25
CA VAL A 32 9.57 7.61 16.48
C VAL A 32 9.88 7.39 15.01
N GLU A 33 10.81 8.16 14.43
CA GLU A 33 11.23 8.02 13.03
C GLU A 33 11.82 6.62 12.76
N ASP A 34 12.68 6.11 13.64
CA ASP A 34 13.25 4.76 13.54
C ASP A 34 12.19 3.66 13.64
N LEU A 35 11.28 3.75 14.61
CA LEU A 35 10.21 2.77 14.78
C LEU A 35 9.27 2.74 13.57
N LEU A 36 8.93 3.92 13.02
CA LEU A 36 8.10 4.01 11.81
C LEU A 36 8.82 3.41 10.59
N ARG A 37 10.12 3.67 10.45
CA ARG A 37 10.92 3.11 9.35
C ARG A 37 10.98 1.58 9.43
N GLN A 38 11.28 1.04 10.61
CA GLN A 38 11.26 -0.40 10.85
C GLN A 38 9.87 -0.99 10.56
N THR A 39 8.81 -0.34 11.03
CA THR A 39 7.44 -0.81 10.77
C THR A 39 7.11 -0.79 9.28
N ALA A 40 7.55 0.23 8.55
CA ALA A 40 7.35 0.33 7.10
C ALA A 40 8.18 -0.69 6.30
N GLU A 41 9.38 -1.02 6.76
CA GLU A 41 10.22 -2.08 6.18
C GLU A 41 9.61 -3.48 6.38
N HIS A 42 8.94 -3.69 7.52
CA HIS A 42 8.23 -4.94 7.83
C HIS A 42 6.78 -4.96 7.32
N ALA A 43 6.23 -3.80 6.93
CA ALA A 43 4.97 -3.75 6.22
C ALA A 43 5.20 -4.40 4.86
N ALA A 44 4.51 -5.51 4.60
CA ALA A 44 4.57 -6.19 3.31
C ALA A 44 4.47 -5.13 2.19
N PRO A 45 5.35 -5.18 1.16
CA PRO A 45 5.33 -4.19 0.10
C PRO A 45 3.89 -4.10 -0.41
N PRO A 46 3.33 -2.89 -0.58
CA PRO A 46 1.95 -2.74 -0.98
C PRO A 46 1.74 -3.61 -2.21
N HIS A 47 0.95 -4.67 -2.06
CA HIS A 47 0.71 -5.58 -3.18
C HIS A 47 0.26 -4.70 -4.34
N PRO A 48 0.93 -4.78 -5.51
CA PRO A 48 0.57 -3.94 -6.62
C PRO A 48 -0.93 -4.14 -6.83
N ARG A 49 -1.68 -3.03 -6.83
CA ARG A 49 -3.12 -3.04 -7.08
C ARG A 49 -3.38 -3.99 -8.24
N PHE A 50 -4.41 -4.82 -8.15
CA PHE A 50 -4.68 -5.89 -9.11
C PHE A 50 -4.48 -5.42 -10.57
N SER A 51 -5.03 -4.24 -10.92
CA SER A 51 -4.86 -3.62 -12.23
C SER A 51 -3.40 -3.41 -12.64
N ARG A 52 -2.53 -2.89 -11.76
CA ARG A 52 -1.10 -2.72 -12.04
C ARG A 52 -0.36 -4.06 -12.16
N LYS A 53 -0.76 -5.05 -11.36
CA LYS A 53 -0.10 -6.37 -11.38
C LYS A 53 -0.38 -7.12 -12.69
N TRP A 54 -1.59 -6.97 -13.21
CA TRP A 54 -2.13 -7.79 -14.31
C TRP A 54 -2.33 -7.03 -15.63
N ALA A 55 -2.13 -5.71 -15.67
CA ALA A 55 -2.17 -4.95 -16.92
C ALA A 55 -1.22 -5.57 -17.96
N GLY A 56 -1.76 -5.89 -19.14
CA GLY A 56 -1.03 -6.49 -20.24
C GLY A 56 -0.61 -7.96 -20.05
N LYS A 57 -1.03 -8.62 -18.96
CA LYS A 57 -0.72 -10.04 -18.67
C LYS A 57 -1.93 -10.97 -18.76
N LEU A 58 -3.09 -10.41 -19.11
CA LEU A 58 -4.33 -11.15 -19.23
C LEU A 58 -4.72 -11.18 -20.70
N GLU A 59 -5.11 -12.36 -21.16
CA GLU A 59 -5.66 -12.58 -22.48
C GLU A 59 -7.14 -12.95 -22.33
N LEU A 60 -7.96 -12.51 -23.27
CA LEU A 60 -9.34 -12.96 -23.33
C LEU A 60 -9.36 -14.42 -23.75
N ARG A 61 -10.16 -15.23 -23.07
CA ARG A 61 -10.42 -16.60 -23.52
C ARG A 61 -11.08 -16.60 -24.89
N GLU A 62 -10.79 -17.62 -25.68
CA GLU A 62 -11.54 -17.89 -26.91
C GLU A 62 -13.00 -18.20 -26.57
N SER A 63 -13.91 -17.63 -27.35
CA SER A 63 -15.34 -17.82 -27.22
C SER A 63 -15.75 -18.95 -28.14
N ASP A 64 -16.54 -19.90 -27.64
CA ASP A 64 -17.14 -20.96 -28.46
C ASP A 64 -18.44 -20.49 -29.14
N GLY A 65 -18.69 -19.18 -29.16
CA GLY A 65 -19.88 -18.54 -29.74
C GLY A 65 -21.16 -18.70 -28.92
N ARG A 66 -21.11 -19.41 -27.79
CA ARG A 66 -22.27 -19.63 -26.91
C ARG A 66 -22.35 -18.66 -25.74
N ASP A 67 -21.25 -17.97 -25.42
CA ASP A 67 -21.21 -16.99 -24.35
C ASP A 67 -21.65 -15.59 -24.83
N GLN A 68 -22.97 -15.39 -24.85
CA GLN A 68 -23.58 -14.12 -25.26
C GLN A 68 -23.13 -12.93 -24.41
N LEU A 69 -22.79 -13.17 -23.13
CA LEU A 69 -22.31 -12.10 -22.23
C LEU A 69 -20.90 -11.67 -22.61
N LEU A 70 -20.02 -12.61 -22.93
CA LEU A 70 -18.67 -12.31 -23.40
C LEU A 70 -18.70 -11.49 -24.71
N GLU A 71 -19.56 -11.87 -25.66
CA GLU A 71 -19.68 -11.14 -26.92
C GLU A 71 -20.25 -9.72 -26.73
N ALA A 72 -21.27 -9.55 -25.88
CA ALA A 72 -21.79 -8.22 -25.54
C ALA A 72 -20.74 -7.34 -24.86
N LEU A 73 -19.89 -7.92 -24.00
CA LEU A 73 -18.79 -7.20 -23.36
C LEU A 73 -17.69 -6.83 -24.35
N LYS A 74 -17.32 -7.73 -25.28
CA LYS A 74 -16.37 -7.42 -26.35
C LYS A 74 -16.86 -6.23 -27.18
N GLN A 75 -18.13 -6.22 -27.58
CA GLN A 75 -18.73 -5.09 -28.31
C GLN A 75 -18.70 -3.80 -27.49
N ARG A 76 -19.12 -3.84 -26.22
CA ARG A 76 -19.15 -2.66 -25.34
C ARG A 76 -17.78 -1.99 -25.14
N TYR A 77 -16.71 -2.79 -25.08
CA TYR A 77 -15.36 -2.30 -24.84
C TYR A 77 -14.50 -2.19 -26.12
N GLY A 78 -15.09 -2.37 -27.31
CA GLY A 78 -14.37 -2.25 -28.59
C GLY A 78 -13.33 -3.35 -28.82
N LEU A 79 -13.55 -4.53 -28.24
CA LEU A 79 -12.70 -5.73 -28.34
C LEU A 79 -13.28 -6.79 -29.29
N GLY A 80 -14.32 -6.43 -30.05
CA GLY A 80 -14.85 -7.27 -31.13
C GLY A 80 -14.02 -7.06 -32.39
N SER A 81 -13.55 -8.15 -32.99
CA SER A 81 -12.90 -8.17 -34.30
C SER A 81 -13.77 -7.47 -35.36
N GLU A 82 -13.15 -6.71 -36.26
CA GLU A 82 -13.68 -6.57 -37.62
C GLU A 82 -13.78 -7.94 -38.31
#